data_AF-A0A7Y3BRZ8-F1
#
_entry.id   AF-A0A7Y3BRZ8-F1
#
_cell.length_a   1.000
_cell.length_b   1.000
_cell.length_c   1.000
_cell.angle_alpha   90.00
_cell.angle_beta   90.00
_cell.angle_gamma   90.00
#
_symmetry.space_group_name_H-M   'P 1'
#
loop_
_entity.id
_entity.type
_entity.pdbx_description
1 polymer ?
#
loop_
_entity_poly.entity_id
_entity_poly.type
_entity_poly.pdbx_seq_one_letter_code
_entity_poly.pdbx_strand_id
1 'polypeptide(L)'
;MKTTSLLMLLTLISSTASADDVCPEFANMISAISEKGSSSEELSMEKAVAKRKKKGIYRGYDNSVRLDQPTASVTVKASQSFAFKPFSAQFHPKQQIKLYPFETKKNFRELVTGGITNWGGSKDRKSTDNSVPLKFKKISDGCYKVTPAVTLPKGEYGFSLASVGMGTSADVKGTNAGFGSSVDGQTWFGFSIK
;
A
#
# COMPACT_ATOMS: atom_id res chain seq x y z
N MET A 1 26.73 -55.32 -32.68
CA MET A 1 27.57 -54.29 -32.01
C MET A 1 26.79 -52.98 -31.95
N LYS A 2 26.58 -52.47 -30.72
CA LYS A 2 26.40 -51.07 -30.29
C LYS A 2 25.39 -50.18 -31.02
N THR A 3 24.17 -50.12 -30.48
CA THR A 3 23.24 -48.98 -30.60
C THR A 3 23.59 -47.93 -29.54
N THR A 4 24.07 -46.76 -29.98
CA THR A 4 24.45 -45.64 -29.10
C THR A 4 23.24 -44.74 -28.91
N SER A 5 22.61 -44.79 -27.74
CA SER A 5 21.58 -43.82 -27.31
C SER A 5 22.24 -42.50 -26.92
N LEU A 6 21.97 -41.45 -27.69
CA LEU A 6 22.36 -40.07 -27.38
C LEU A 6 21.31 -39.47 -26.43
N LEU A 7 21.60 -39.42 -25.13
CA LEU A 7 20.78 -38.76 -24.12
C LEU A 7 21.08 -37.25 -24.15
N MET A 8 20.16 -36.45 -24.68
CA MET A 8 20.28 -34.99 -24.70
C MET A 8 19.85 -34.45 -23.32
N LEU A 9 20.83 -34.04 -22.52
CA LEU A 9 20.63 -33.45 -21.20
C LEU A 9 20.22 -31.98 -21.38
N LEU A 10 18.92 -31.69 -21.23
CA LEU A 10 18.39 -30.32 -21.27
C LEU A 10 18.64 -29.64 -19.91
N THR A 11 19.75 -28.92 -19.78
CA THR A 11 20.02 -28.07 -18.61
C THR A 11 19.10 -26.85 -18.65
N LEU A 12 18.04 -26.87 -17.84
CA LEU A 12 17.22 -25.71 -17.52
C LEU A 12 18.05 -24.72 -16.70
N ILE A 13 18.52 -23.66 -17.36
CA ILE A 13 19.12 -22.50 -16.71
C ILE A 13 17.97 -21.71 -16.07
N SER A 14 17.69 -21.97 -14.80
CA SER A 14 16.88 -21.07 -13.98
C SER A 14 17.69 -19.81 -13.72
N SER A 15 17.43 -18.74 -14.47
CA SER A 15 17.96 -17.41 -14.21
C SER A 15 17.46 -16.94 -12.84
N THR A 16 18.34 -17.02 -11.84
CA THR A 16 18.12 -16.37 -10.55
C THR A 16 18.22 -14.87 -10.76
N ALA A 17 17.07 -14.18 -10.77
CA ALA A 17 17.05 -12.73 -10.77
C ALA A 17 17.83 -12.19 -9.57
N SER A 18 18.74 -11.26 -9.82
CA SER A 18 19.53 -10.60 -8.80
C SER A 18 18.64 -9.74 -7.91
N ALA A 19 18.97 -9.64 -6.62
CA ALA A 19 18.21 -8.87 -5.62
C ALA A 19 17.99 -7.39 -6.01
N ASP A 20 18.85 -6.85 -6.89
CA ASP A 20 18.79 -5.46 -7.37
C ASP A 20 17.66 -5.21 -8.38
N ASP A 21 17.25 -6.22 -9.17
CA ASP A 21 16.17 -6.08 -10.18
C ASP A 21 14.78 -5.91 -9.55
N VAL A 22 14.65 -6.25 -8.27
CA VAL A 22 13.37 -6.27 -7.56
C VAL A 22 13.16 -5.00 -6.74
N CYS A 23 14.24 -4.27 -6.43
CA CYS A 23 14.15 -3.11 -5.57
C CYS A 23 13.71 -1.86 -6.33
N PRO A 24 12.78 -1.04 -5.79
CA PRO A 24 12.48 0.27 -6.36
C PRO A 24 13.75 1.12 -6.50
N GLU A 25 13.85 1.86 -7.59
CA GLU A 25 14.99 2.75 -7.85
C GLU A 25 15.09 3.82 -6.75
N PHE A 26 13.95 4.45 -6.43
CA PHE A 26 13.88 5.54 -5.48
C PHE A 26 13.44 5.11 -4.08
N ALA A 27 13.90 5.88 -3.09
CA ALA A 27 13.44 5.76 -1.73
C ALA A 27 11.96 6.15 -1.59
N ASN A 28 11.28 5.58 -0.61
CA ASN A 28 9.85 5.80 -0.35
C ASN A 28 8.94 5.41 -1.52
N MET A 29 9.36 4.43 -2.31
CA MET A 29 8.57 3.85 -3.39
C MET A 29 8.23 2.39 -3.13
N ILE A 30 7.14 1.96 -3.75
CA ILE A 30 6.69 0.58 -3.72
C ILE A 30 6.38 0.10 -5.13
N SER A 31 6.80 -1.13 -5.42
CA SER A 31 6.56 -1.79 -6.69
C SER A 31 6.01 -3.20 -6.47
N ALA A 32 5.21 -3.69 -7.42
CA ALA A 32 4.70 -5.05 -7.42
C ALA A 32 5.75 -6.01 -8.02
N ILE A 33 6.08 -7.09 -7.31
CA ILE A 33 7.07 -8.08 -7.76
C ILE A 33 6.45 -9.03 -8.78
N SER A 34 6.83 -8.98 -10.05
CA SER A 34 6.35 -9.90 -11.07
C SER A 34 6.52 -11.39 -10.69
N GLU A 35 5.68 -12.27 -11.23
CA GLU A 35 5.67 -13.72 -10.96
C GLU A 35 7.01 -14.40 -11.23
N LYS A 36 7.81 -13.84 -12.16
CA LYS A 36 9.15 -14.35 -12.49
C LYS A 36 10.22 -13.90 -11.48
N GLY A 37 9.84 -13.08 -10.49
CA GLY A 37 10.72 -12.55 -9.45
C GLY A 37 11.78 -11.58 -9.98
N SER A 38 11.68 -11.14 -11.23
CA SER A 38 12.75 -10.45 -11.97
C SER A 38 12.42 -9.04 -12.42
N SER A 39 11.18 -8.57 -12.26
CA SER A 39 10.78 -7.23 -12.67
C SER A 39 9.76 -6.67 -11.70
N SER A 40 9.88 -5.38 -11.41
CA SER A 40 8.95 -4.69 -10.54
C SER A 40 8.11 -3.70 -11.35
N GLU A 41 6.79 -3.85 -11.33
CA GLU A 41 5.88 -2.84 -11.88
C GLU A 41 5.67 -1.79 -10.79
N GLU A 42 6.13 -0.57 -11.02
CA GLU A 42 5.95 0.50 -10.04
C GLU A 42 4.47 0.82 -9.86
N LEU A 43 4.05 0.95 -8.60
CA LEU A 43 2.69 1.38 -8.33
C LEU A 43 2.55 2.86 -8.70
N SER A 44 1.43 3.23 -9.30
CA SER A 44 1.12 4.63 -9.57
C SER A 44 0.92 5.38 -8.26
N MET A 45 1.67 6.47 -8.07
CA MET A 45 1.40 7.41 -7.00
C MET A 45 0.05 8.10 -7.25
N GLU A 46 -0.80 8.12 -6.24
CA GLU A 46 -2.14 8.65 -6.34
C GLU A 46 -2.32 9.90 -5.50
N LYS A 47 -3.12 10.84 -6.04
CA LYS A 47 -3.50 12.04 -5.32
C LYS A 47 -4.54 11.71 -4.26
N ALA A 48 -4.16 11.94 -3.00
CA ALA A 48 -5.03 11.78 -1.85
C ALA A 48 -5.54 13.14 -1.35
N VAL A 49 -6.80 13.17 -0.88
CA VAL A 49 -7.43 14.36 -0.30
C VAL A 49 -8.16 13.97 0.98
N ALA A 50 -7.84 14.63 2.09
CA ALA A 50 -8.64 14.54 3.31
C ALA A 50 -9.99 15.24 3.09
N LYS A 51 -11.09 14.58 3.42
CA LYS A 51 -12.44 15.14 3.36
C LYS A 51 -13.15 14.97 4.69
N ARG A 52 -13.98 15.97 5.01
CA ARG A 52 -14.92 15.94 6.12
C ARG A 52 -16.34 15.95 5.57
N LYS A 53 -17.11 14.90 5.84
CA LYS A 53 -18.49 14.73 5.39
C LYS A 53 -19.45 14.90 6.56
N LYS A 54 -20.32 15.90 6.49
CA LYS A 54 -21.38 16.10 7.49
C LYS A 54 -22.42 14.96 7.39
N LYS A 55 -22.76 14.34 8.51
CA LYS A 55 -23.73 13.23 8.58
C LYS A 55 -25.18 13.69 8.82
N GLY A 56 -25.36 14.97 9.07
CA GLY A 56 -26.65 15.61 9.41
C GLY A 56 -26.46 16.76 10.39
N ILE A 57 -27.50 17.56 10.64
CA ILE A 57 -27.42 18.72 11.53
C ILE A 57 -27.00 18.31 12.95
N TYR A 58 -27.47 17.16 13.44
CA TYR A 58 -27.20 16.65 14.80
C TYR A 58 -26.25 15.45 14.88
N ARG A 59 -25.76 14.96 13.74
CA ARG A 59 -25.03 13.68 13.63
C ARG A 59 -23.52 13.84 13.49
N GLY A 60 -23.01 15.06 13.48
CA GLY A 60 -21.58 15.35 13.36
C GLY A 60 -21.00 15.10 11.97
N TYR A 61 -19.74 14.67 11.94
CA TYR A 61 -18.92 14.57 10.74
C TYR A 61 -18.16 13.25 10.70
N ASP A 62 -18.07 12.65 9.51
CA ASP A 62 -17.09 11.62 9.19
C ASP A 62 -15.87 12.28 8.53
N ASN A 63 -14.69 11.76 8.85
CA ASN A 63 -13.44 12.07 8.17
C ASN A 63 -13.06 10.91 7.27
N SER A 64 -12.55 11.22 6.09
CA SER A 64 -12.08 10.23 5.15
C SER A 64 -10.87 10.72 4.36
N VAL A 65 -10.07 9.77 3.90
CA VAL A 65 -9.07 9.96 2.85
C VAL A 65 -9.71 9.52 1.54
N ARG A 66 -9.60 10.34 0.50
CA ARG A 66 -10.11 10.04 -0.83
C ARG A 66 -8.99 10.01 -1.85
N LEU A 67 -9.02 9.01 -2.72
CA LEU A 67 -8.17 8.94 -3.91
C LEU A 67 -9.04 9.31 -5.11
N ASP A 68 -8.55 10.23 -5.96
CA ASP A 68 -9.33 10.93 -6.99
C ASP A 68 -9.88 10.02 -8.12
N GLN A 69 -9.53 8.73 -8.15
CA GLN A 69 -10.02 7.76 -9.13
C GLN A 69 -10.86 6.64 -8.47
N PRO A 70 -11.92 6.13 -9.13
CA PRO A 70 -12.74 5.04 -8.60
C PRO A 70 -12.05 3.67 -8.64
N THR A 71 -10.99 3.54 -9.42
CA THR A 71 -10.23 2.29 -9.62
C THR A 71 -8.76 2.65 -9.79
N ALA A 72 -7.88 1.85 -9.18
CA ALA A 72 -6.43 2.00 -9.37
C ALA A 72 -6.02 1.75 -10.83
N SER A 73 -4.96 2.43 -11.27
CA SER A 73 -4.38 2.18 -12.60
C SER A 73 -3.69 0.82 -12.68
N VAL A 74 -3.13 0.34 -11.57
CA VAL A 74 -2.42 -0.95 -11.47
C VAL A 74 -3.35 -2.05 -10.94
N THR A 75 -3.33 -3.21 -11.57
CA THR A 75 -4.06 -4.42 -11.12
C THR A 75 -3.06 -5.50 -10.73
N VAL A 76 -3.26 -6.13 -9.58
CA VAL A 76 -2.38 -7.20 -9.09
C VAL A 76 -3.17 -8.43 -8.63
N LYS A 77 -2.46 -9.54 -8.41
CA LYS A 77 -3.06 -10.77 -7.85
C LYS A 77 -3.31 -10.65 -6.35
N ALA A 78 -4.27 -11.43 -5.85
CA ALA A 78 -4.63 -11.46 -4.42
C ALA A 78 -3.48 -11.83 -3.45
N SER A 79 -2.52 -12.63 -3.92
CA SER A 79 -1.34 -13.07 -3.16
C SER A 79 -0.06 -12.35 -3.59
N GLN A 80 -0.18 -11.19 -4.25
CA GLN A 80 0.94 -10.43 -4.76
C GLN A 80 1.90 -10.03 -3.63
N SER A 81 3.20 -10.12 -3.90
CA SER A 81 4.23 -9.50 -3.06
C SER A 81 4.74 -8.22 -3.70
N PHE A 82 5.19 -7.31 -2.86
CA PHE A 82 5.68 -5.99 -3.25
C PHE A 82 7.11 -5.81 -2.77
N ALA A 83 7.84 -4.89 -3.40
CA ALA A 83 9.15 -4.46 -2.95
C ALA A 83 9.04 -3.02 -2.46
N PHE A 84 9.59 -2.74 -1.28
CA PHE A 84 9.56 -1.43 -0.65
C PHE A 84 10.98 -1.02 -0.27
N LYS A 85 11.35 0.19 -0.68
CA LYS A 85 12.61 0.83 -0.31
C LYS A 85 12.31 1.93 0.71
N PRO A 86 12.59 1.72 2.00
CA PRO A 86 12.33 2.72 3.03
C PRO A 86 13.21 3.96 2.81
N PHE A 87 12.77 5.12 3.31
CA PHE A 87 13.55 6.36 3.13
C PHE A 87 14.85 6.37 3.94
N SER A 88 14.87 5.63 5.04
CA SER A 88 16.00 5.51 5.94
C SER A 88 16.09 4.07 6.42
N ALA A 89 17.30 3.50 6.34
CA ALA A 89 17.59 2.15 6.79
C ALA A 89 17.54 1.99 8.31
N GLN A 90 17.59 3.11 9.06
CA GLN A 90 17.54 3.14 10.51
C GLN A 90 16.13 2.86 11.06
N PHE A 91 15.08 3.19 10.30
CA PHE A 91 13.70 2.95 10.71
C PHE A 91 13.17 1.63 10.13
N HIS A 92 12.47 0.85 10.95
CA HIS A 92 11.88 -0.40 10.49
C HIS A 92 10.76 -0.11 9.47
N PRO A 93 10.67 -0.84 8.34
CA PRO A 93 9.69 -0.55 7.27
C PRO A 93 8.24 -0.54 7.77
N LYS A 94 7.89 -1.38 8.74
CA LYS A 94 6.57 -1.40 9.41
C LYS A 94 6.10 -0.04 9.95
N GLN A 95 7.01 0.88 10.28
CA GLN A 95 6.67 2.22 10.76
C GLN A 95 6.43 3.21 9.61
N GLN A 96 6.94 2.90 8.41
CA GLN A 96 6.96 3.81 7.26
C GLN A 96 5.86 3.52 6.25
N ILE A 97 5.28 2.31 6.28
CA ILE A 97 4.24 1.90 5.34
C ILE A 97 3.12 1.11 6.02
N LYS A 98 1.88 1.43 5.65
CA LYS A 98 0.68 0.67 5.99
C LYS A 98 -0.17 0.46 4.75
N LEU A 99 -0.89 -0.65 4.70
CA LEU A 99 -1.80 -1.01 3.61
C LEU A 99 -3.24 -0.86 4.09
N TYR A 100 -4.10 -0.19 3.32
CA TYR A 100 -5.51 -0.02 3.67
C TYR A 100 -6.43 -0.46 2.52
N PRO A 101 -7.58 -1.08 2.83
CA PRO A 101 -8.66 -1.25 1.88
C PRO A 101 -9.41 0.07 1.68
N PHE A 102 -9.84 0.33 0.46
CA PHE A 102 -10.69 1.45 0.11
C PHE A 102 -12.05 0.99 -0.38
N GLU A 103 -13.08 1.76 -0.06
CA GLU A 103 -14.41 1.58 -0.64
C GLU A 103 -14.51 2.34 -1.95
N THR A 104 -14.78 1.65 -3.05
CA THR A 104 -15.09 2.28 -4.33
C THR A 104 -16.40 3.05 -4.25
N LYS A 105 -16.37 4.33 -4.62
CA LYS A 105 -17.53 5.18 -4.88
C LYS A 105 -17.52 5.59 -6.36
N LYS A 106 -18.60 6.22 -6.82
CA LYS A 106 -18.82 6.55 -8.23
C LYS A 106 -17.63 7.23 -8.92
N ASN A 107 -16.97 8.17 -8.22
CA ASN A 107 -15.91 8.99 -8.80
C ASN A 107 -14.57 8.89 -8.04
N PHE A 108 -14.52 8.19 -6.91
CA PHE A 108 -13.36 8.18 -6.02
C PHE A 108 -13.34 6.91 -5.19
N ARG A 109 -12.21 6.63 -4.57
CA ARG A 109 -12.07 5.61 -3.52
C ARG A 109 -12.01 6.28 -2.16
N GLU A 110 -12.70 5.73 -1.17
CA GLU A 110 -12.83 6.33 0.17
C GLU A 110 -12.35 5.38 1.26
N LEU A 111 -11.49 5.89 2.13
CA LEU A 111 -11.10 5.28 3.39
C LEU A 111 -11.62 6.16 4.53
N VAL A 112 -12.56 5.66 5.32
CA VAL A 112 -13.08 6.40 6.48
C VAL A 112 -12.07 6.30 7.62
N THR A 113 -11.53 7.43 8.03
CA THR A 113 -10.45 7.53 9.04
C THR A 113 -10.95 7.91 10.43
N GLY A 114 -12.26 8.06 10.61
CA GLY A 114 -12.89 8.34 11.91
C GLY A 114 -14.01 9.37 11.76
N GLY A 115 -14.48 9.91 12.88
CA GLY A 115 -15.52 10.94 12.88
C GLY A 115 -15.90 11.37 14.29
N ILE A 116 -16.46 12.57 14.39
CA ILE A 116 -16.94 13.15 15.64
C ILE A 116 -18.45 13.33 15.57
N THR A 117 -19.13 13.11 16.69
CA THR A 117 -20.51 13.53 16.89
C THR A 117 -20.56 14.98 17.37
N ASN A 118 -21.68 15.67 17.23
CA ASN A 118 -21.79 17.07 17.66
C ASN A 118 -21.59 17.28 19.17
N TRP A 119 -21.81 16.25 19.96
CA TRP A 119 -21.74 16.31 21.42
C TRP A 119 -20.41 15.78 21.97
N GLY A 120 -19.54 15.24 21.10
CA GLY A 120 -18.30 14.58 21.47
C GLY A 120 -18.51 13.36 22.39
N GLY A 121 -17.50 12.51 22.50
CA GLY A 121 -17.42 11.51 23.56
C GLY A 121 -17.38 10.06 23.08
N SER A 122 -17.76 9.13 23.94
CA SER A 122 -17.54 7.69 23.72
C SER A 122 -18.25 7.11 22.49
N LYS A 123 -19.25 7.82 21.94
CA LYS A 123 -19.99 7.48 20.72
C LYS A 123 -19.37 8.03 19.43
N ASP A 124 -18.27 8.76 19.53
CA ASP A 124 -17.52 9.20 18.36
C ASP A 124 -17.03 8.00 17.56
N ARG A 125 -17.07 8.12 16.23
CA ARG A 125 -16.58 7.07 15.35
C ARG A 125 -15.07 7.05 15.46
N LYS A 126 -14.56 6.24 16.38
CA LYS A 126 -13.13 6.01 16.52
C LYS A 126 -12.60 5.51 15.19
N SER A 127 -11.45 6.05 14.82
CA SER A 127 -10.66 5.50 13.74
C SER A 127 -10.28 4.07 14.12
N THR A 128 -10.84 3.09 13.43
CA THR A 128 -10.45 1.69 13.56
C THR A 128 -9.25 1.47 12.66
N ASP A 129 -8.23 0.79 13.18
CA ASP A 129 -7.09 0.39 12.35
C ASP A 129 -7.55 -0.76 11.45
N ASN A 130 -8.07 -0.40 10.29
CA ASN A 130 -8.47 -1.34 9.24
C ASN A 130 -7.28 -1.67 8.32
N SER A 131 -6.04 -1.39 8.74
CA SER A 131 -4.89 -1.74 7.92
C SER A 131 -4.76 -3.25 7.76
N VAL A 132 -4.36 -3.68 6.58
CA VAL A 132 -4.00 -5.05 6.31
C VAL A 132 -2.62 -5.31 6.93
N PRO A 133 -2.47 -6.33 7.79
CA PRO A 133 -1.17 -6.65 8.37
C PRO A 133 -0.17 -7.05 7.27
N LEU A 134 1.05 -6.52 7.37
CA LEU A 134 2.13 -6.76 6.40
C LEU A 134 3.26 -7.57 7.06
N LYS A 135 3.81 -8.52 6.30
CA LYS A 135 5.05 -9.23 6.61
C LYS A 135 6.18 -8.60 5.81
N PHE A 136 7.32 -8.40 6.47
CA PHE A 136 8.51 -7.79 5.88
C PHE A 136 9.65 -8.80 5.90
N LYS A 137 10.30 -9.00 4.74
CA LYS A 137 11.52 -9.80 4.63
C LYS A 137 12.57 -8.95 3.92
N LYS A 138 13.72 -8.71 4.55
CA LYS A 138 14.83 -8.00 3.92
C LYS A 138 15.31 -8.80 2.69
N ILE A 139 15.44 -8.14 1.54
CA ILE A 139 15.94 -8.73 0.29
C ILE A 139 17.41 -8.34 0.12
N SER A 140 17.70 -7.05 0.26
CA SER A 140 19.02 -6.45 0.16
C SER A 140 19.12 -5.26 1.12
N ASP A 141 20.28 -4.61 1.20
CA ASP A 141 20.47 -3.45 2.05
C ASP A 141 19.57 -2.30 1.61
N GLY A 142 18.68 -1.88 2.52
CA GLY A 142 17.68 -0.85 2.23
C GLY A 142 16.47 -1.32 1.43
N CYS A 143 16.30 -2.63 1.16
CA CYS A 143 15.16 -3.14 0.40
C CYS A 143 14.43 -4.30 1.07
N TYR A 144 13.10 -4.24 1.05
CA TYR A 144 12.24 -5.21 1.74
C TYR A 144 11.17 -5.77 0.81
N LYS A 145 11.00 -7.08 0.86
CA LYS A 145 9.81 -7.77 0.36
C LYS A 145 8.69 -7.53 1.36
N VAL A 146 7.59 -6.98 0.87
CA VAL A 146 6.37 -6.70 1.61
C VAL A 146 5.30 -7.67 1.11
N THR A 147 4.76 -8.48 2.01
CA THR A 147 3.71 -9.44 1.67
C THR A 147 2.53 -9.24 2.62
N PRO A 148 1.29 -9.08 2.11
CA PRO A 148 0.10 -9.12 2.94
C PRO A 148 0.06 -10.41 3.77
N ALA A 149 -0.23 -10.31 5.06
CA ALA A 149 -0.29 -11.47 5.95
C ALA A 149 -1.50 -12.38 5.65
N VAL A 150 -2.49 -11.83 4.94
CA VAL A 150 -3.72 -12.48 4.51
C VAL A 150 -3.86 -12.36 3.00
N THR A 151 -4.52 -13.33 2.37
CA THR A 151 -4.91 -13.21 0.97
C THR A 151 -5.91 -12.07 0.84
N LEU A 152 -5.61 -11.11 -0.03
CA LEU A 152 -6.44 -9.93 -0.19
C LEU A 152 -7.69 -10.27 -1.03
N PRO A 153 -8.91 -10.00 -0.54
CA PRO A 153 -10.11 -10.16 -1.36
C PRO A 153 -10.12 -9.16 -2.53
N LYS A 154 -10.98 -9.40 -3.51
CA LYS A 154 -11.21 -8.47 -4.62
C LYS A 154 -11.63 -7.10 -4.06
N GLY A 155 -11.05 -6.04 -4.62
CA GLY A 155 -11.29 -4.68 -4.17
C GLY A 155 -10.13 -3.73 -4.45
N GLU A 156 -10.24 -2.55 -3.86
CA GLU A 156 -9.29 -1.46 -4.04
C GLU A 156 -8.45 -1.27 -2.79
N TYR A 157 -7.16 -1.02 -2.98
CA TYR A 157 -6.20 -0.90 -1.90
C TYR A 157 -5.24 0.26 -2.15
N GLY A 158 -4.71 0.79 -1.05
CA GLY A 158 -3.70 1.83 -1.10
C GLY A 158 -2.66 1.65 0.00
N PHE A 159 -1.40 1.73 -0.38
CA PHE A 159 -0.32 1.90 0.59
C PHE A 159 -0.22 3.37 0.98
N SER A 160 -0.31 3.64 2.28
CA SER A 160 0.04 4.93 2.86
C SER A 160 1.49 4.89 3.29
N LEU A 161 2.27 5.86 2.85
CA LEU A 161 3.66 6.03 3.24
C LEU A 161 3.83 7.31 4.06
N ALA A 162 4.66 7.23 5.09
CA ALA A 162 5.13 8.39 5.84
C ALA A 162 5.91 9.33 4.92
N SER A 163 5.75 10.66 5.05
CA SER A 163 6.57 11.60 4.30
C SER A 163 7.95 11.76 4.93
N VAL A 164 8.95 11.90 4.07
CA VAL A 164 10.30 12.27 4.46
C VAL A 164 10.31 13.76 4.84
N GLY A 165 10.79 14.09 6.05
CA GLY A 165 11.03 15.48 6.48
C GLY A 165 9.86 16.22 7.14
N MET A 166 8.65 15.66 7.13
CA MET A 166 7.46 16.30 7.74
C MET A 166 6.98 15.63 9.04
N GLY A 167 7.68 14.59 9.53
CA GLY A 167 7.31 13.89 10.77
C GLY A 167 5.95 13.20 10.71
N THR A 168 5.43 12.92 9.51
CA THR A 168 4.10 12.33 9.31
C THR A 168 4.17 10.80 9.41
N SER A 169 3.13 10.21 10.00
CA SER A 169 3.00 8.76 10.12
C SER A 169 2.33 8.16 8.87
N ALA A 170 2.65 6.90 8.55
CA ALA A 170 1.86 6.07 7.63
C ALA A 170 0.49 5.67 8.22
N ASP A 171 0.25 6.00 9.48
CA ASP A 171 -1.05 5.85 10.11
C ASP A 171 -2.02 6.94 9.66
N VAL A 172 -3.25 6.53 9.33
CA VAL A 172 -4.36 7.43 8.99
C VAL A 172 -5.28 7.69 10.19
N LYS A 173 -4.93 7.14 11.36
CA LYS A 173 -5.71 7.30 12.57
C LYS A 173 -5.76 8.78 12.97
N GLY A 174 -6.97 9.34 12.95
CA GLY A 174 -7.18 10.75 13.32
C GLY A 174 -6.95 11.74 12.18
N THR A 175 -6.66 11.29 10.95
CA THR A 175 -6.66 12.17 9.77
C THR A 175 -8.03 12.86 9.66
N ASN A 176 -8.04 14.19 9.76
CA ASN A 176 -9.22 15.04 9.78
C ASN A 176 -8.98 16.20 8.80
N ALA A 177 -10.01 16.68 8.11
CA ALA A 177 -9.91 17.88 7.27
C ALA A 177 -10.27 19.17 8.05
N GLY A 178 -9.80 19.31 9.30
CA GLY A 178 -10.05 20.45 10.19
C GLY A 178 -9.04 21.60 9.99
N PHE A 179 -9.12 22.66 10.82
CA PHE A 179 -8.08 23.70 10.87
C PHE A 179 -6.78 23.06 11.40
N GLY A 180 -5.89 22.66 10.48
CA GLY A 180 -4.54 22.18 10.80
C GLY A 180 -4.28 20.68 10.70
N SER A 181 -5.16 19.89 10.07
CA SER A 181 -4.78 18.53 9.65
C SER A 181 -5.23 18.31 8.21
N SER A 182 -4.30 17.79 7.43
CA SER A 182 -4.41 17.47 6.02
C SER A 182 -3.75 16.11 5.83
N VAL A 183 -3.96 15.49 4.67
CA VAL A 183 -3.08 14.41 4.22
C VAL A 183 -1.72 14.97 3.78
N ASP A 184 -1.41 16.25 4.04
CA ASP A 184 -0.19 16.89 3.52
C ASP A 184 1.04 16.14 4.03
N GLY A 185 1.79 15.61 3.07
CA GLY A 185 2.95 14.76 3.28
C GLY A 185 2.70 13.26 3.11
N GLN A 186 1.48 12.73 3.31
CA GLN A 186 1.26 11.29 3.10
C GLN A 186 1.26 10.95 1.61
N THR A 187 2.16 10.05 1.21
CA THR A 187 2.20 9.53 -0.17
C THR A 187 1.36 8.28 -0.27
N TRP A 188 0.57 8.18 -1.33
CA TRP A 188 -0.34 7.06 -1.55
C TRP A 188 -0.01 6.33 -2.84
N PHE A 189 0.04 5.00 -2.77
CA PHE A 189 0.23 4.13 -3.93
C PHE A 189 -0.93 3.15 -4.02
N GLY A 190 -1.76 3.30 -5.04
CA GLY A 190 -2.99 2.52 -5.20
C GLY A 190 -2.82 1.31 -6.12
N PHE A 191 -3.58 0.25 -5.83
CA PHE A 191 -3.72 -0.91 -6.70
C PHE A 191 -5.09 -1.58 -6.51
N SER A 192 -5.49 -2.38 -7.49
CA SER A 192 -6.75 -3.14 -7.47
C SER A 192 -6.50 -4.64 -7.55
N ILE A 193 -7.41 -5.42 -6.97
CA ILE A 193 -7.45 -6.89 -7.11
C ILE A 193 -8.78 -7.26 -7.78
N LYS A 194 -8.69 -7.92 -8.94
CA LYS A 194 -9.83 -8.30 -9.79
C LYS A 194 -10.16 -9.79 -9.73
#